data_AF-A0A2C9LU04-F1
#
_entry.id   AF-A0A2C9LU04-F1
#
_cell.length_a   1.000
_cell.length_b   1.000
_cell.length_c   1.000
_cell.angle_alpha   90.00
_cell.angle_beta   90.00
_cell.angle_gamma   90.00
#
_symmetry.space_group_name_H-M   'P 1'
#
loop_
_entity.id
_entity.type
_entity.pdbx_description
1 polymer ?
#
loop_
_entity_poly.entity_id
_entity_poly.type
_entity_poly.pdbx_seq_one_letter_code
_entity_poly.pdbx_strand_id
1 'polypeptide(L)'
;METPFEGGCGTGWFGNYCQYKCHCKNSACDTNGDCVNVTCERGWFGYKCQYQDLSSLADTSRPSLVDGDDTTCNEDVYSSSVSLNLNTSFLFTWMRLVFKLKDPVLNVTVVFQEKETQQCHSQRILQVSENTLDIYCTMNMKIQQINITGHSIKYHTKTVSFLHS
;
A
#
# COMPACT_ATOMS: atom_id res chain seq x y z
N MET A 1 -23.83 -12.47 -27.65
CA MET A 1 -22.76 -13.49 -27.60
C MET A 1 -21.57 -12.80 -28.24
N GLU A 2 -20.78 -12.09 -27.45
CA GLU A 2 -19.64 -11.31 -27.97
C GLU A 2 -18.44 -12.24 -28.14
N THR A 3 -17.85 -12.21 -29.33
CA THR A 3 -16.77 -13.07 -29.76
C THR A 3 -15.45 -12.70 -29.05
N PRO A 4 -14.64 -13.67 -28.58
CA PRO A 4 -13.30 -13.39 -28.07
C PRO A 4 -12.45 -12.78 -29.19
N PHE A 5 -11.64 -11.78 -28.86
CA PHE A 5 -10.70 -11.17 -29.79
C PHE A 5 -9.73 -12.24 -30.33
N GLU A 6 -9.82 -12.53 -31.63
CA GLU A 6 -9.01 -13.53 -32.32
C GLU A 6 -7.62 -12.91 -32.60
N GLY A 7 -6.79 -12.89 -31.55
CA GLY A 7 -5.52 -12.21 -31.51
C GLY A 7 -5.30 -11.76 -30.08
N GLY A 8 -4.49 -12.52 -29.33
CA GLY A 8 -4.28 -12.32 -27.91
C GLY A 8 -3.92 -10.87 -27.54
N CYS A 9 -4.00 -10.54 -26.26
CA CYS A 9 -3.74 -9.19 -25.79
C CYS A 9 -2.34 -8.69 -26.18
N GLY A 10 -2.25 -7.38 -26.47
CA GLY A 10 -0.97 -6.72 -26.67
C GLY A 10 -0.08 -6.90 -25.43
N THR A 11 1.24 -6.79 -25.63
CA THR A 11 2.24 -6.98 -24.56
C THR A 11 1.87 -6.16 -23.32
N GLY A 12 1.82 -6.83 -22.16
CA GLY A 12 1.52 -6.18 -20.88
C GLY A 12 0.04 -5.94 -20.59
N TRP A 13 -0.87 -6.60 -21.31
CA TRP A 13 -2.31 -6.55 -21.05
C TRP A 13 -2.93 -7.95 -21.02
N PHE A 14 -3.99 -8.13 -20.23
CA PHE A 14 -4.69 -9.41 -20.09
C PHE A 14 -6.20 -9.23 -19.82
N GLY A 15 -6.93 -10.35 -19.82
CA GLY A 15 -8.38 -10.39 -19.66
C GLY A 15 -9.16 -10.50 -20.97
N ASN A 16 -10.45 -10.82 -20.88
CA ASN A 16 -11.30 -11.10 -22.06
C ASN A 16 -11.38 -9.95 -23.07
N TYR A 17 -11.13 -8.72 -22.62
CA TYR A 17 -11.14 -7.49 -23.42
C TYR A 17 -9.81 -6.74 -23.34
N CYS A 18 -8.73 -7.40 -22.89
CA CYS A 18 -7.42 -6.80 -22.67
C CYS A 18 -7.46 -5.55 -21.78
N GLN A 19 -8.39 -5.55 -20.82
CA GLN A 19 -8.70 -4.39 -19.99
C GLN A 19 -7.79 -4.26 -18.77
N TYR A 20 -7.04 -5.31 -18.42
CA TYR A 20 -6.18 -5.32 -17.24
C TYR A 20 -4.72 -5.15 -17.62
N LYS A 21 -4.06 -4.18 -16.99
CA LYS A 21 -2.64 -3.92 -17.20
C LYS A 21 -1.80 -4.87 -16.34
N CYS A 22 -0.75 -5.39 -16.95
CA CYS A 22 0.26 -6.23 -16.32
C CYS A 22 1.26 -5.39 -15.52
N HIS A 23 1.48 -5.78 -14.27
CA HIS A 23 2.45 -5.13 -13.37
C HIS A 23 3.55 -6.09 -12.91
N CYS A 24 3.78 -7.16 -13.67
CA CYS A 24 4.95 -8.01 -13.57
C CYS A 24 6.17 -7.30 -14.15
N LYS A 25 7.37 -7.57 -13.63
CA LYS A 25 8.62 -7.01 -14.20
C LYS A 25 8.70 -7.27 -15.70
N ASN A 26 9.09 -6.23 -16.44
CA ASN A 26 9.18 -6.23 -17.91
C ASN A 26 7.84 -6.53 -18.61
N SER A 27 6.71 -6.31 -17.91
CA SER A 27 5.36 -6.62 -18.39
C SER A 27 5.18 -8.08 -18.81
N ALA A 28 5.93 -9.00 -18.20
CA ALA A 28 5.96 -10.42 -18.54
C ALA A 28 4.93 -11.23 -17.73
N CYS A 29 3.64 -11.08 -18.05
CA CYS A 29 2.57 -11.96 -17.58
C CYS A 29 2.04 -12.86 -18.69
N ASP A 30 1.41 -13.96 -18.29
CA ASP A 30 0.63 -14.81 -19.19
C ASP A 30 -0.75 -14.23 -19.52
N THR A 31 -1.56 -14.98 -20.28
CA THR A 31 -2.91 -14.56 -20.69
C THR A 31 -3.89 -14.41 -19.52
N ASN A 32 -3.58 -14.98 -18.36
CA ASN A 32 -4.36 -14.86 -17.13
C ASN A 32 -3.86 -13.71 -16.24
N GLY A 33 -2.77 -13.03 -16.61
CA GLY A 33 -2.13 -12.00 -15.81
C GLY A 33 -1.17 -12.54 -14.75
N ASP A 34 -0.79 -13.82 -14.81
CA ASP A 34 0.16 -14.42 -13.86
C ASP A 34 1.61 -14.08 -14.24
N CYS A 35 2.40 -13.68 -13.25
CA CYS A 35 3.82 -13.38 -13.41
C CYS A 35 4.63 -14.67 -13.46
N VAL A 36 4.93 -15.17 -14.66
CA VAL A 36 5.67 -16.41 -14.84
C VAL A 36 7.18 -16.14 -14.72
N ASN A 37 7.83 -16.72 -13.71
CA ASN A 37 9.28 -16.59 -13.45
C ASN A 37 9.78 -15.16 -13.22
N VAL A 38 8.89 -14.21 -12.95
CA VAL A 38 9.24 -12.82 -12.64
C VAL A 38 8.47 -12.33 -11.41
N THR A 39 9.02 -11.33 -10.73
CA THR A 39 8.35 -10.67 -9.60
C THR A 39 7.53 -9.47 -10.07
N CYS A 40 6.76 -8.88 -9.18
CA CYS A 40 6.10 -7.60 -9.43
C CYS A 40 7.10 -6.47 -9.74
N GLU A 41 6.64 -5.50 -10.52
CA GLU A 41 7.26 -4.19 -10.63
C GLU A 41 7.33 -3.50 -9.26
N ARG A 42 8.27 -2.57 -9.10
CA ARG A 42 8.38 -1.81 -7.86
C ARG A 42 7.08 -1.05 -7.62
N GLY A 43 6.57 -1.11 -6.39
CA GLY A 43 5.30 -0.50 -6.02
C GLY A 43 4.07 -1.34 -6.38
N TRP A 44 4.25 -2.60 -6.79
CA TRP A 44 3.15 -3.54 -7.03
C TRP A 44 3.34 -4.84 -6.24
N PHE A 45 2.24 -5.44 -5.79
CA PHE A 45 2.24 -6.66 -5.00
C PHE A 45 0.92 -7.43 -5.17
N GLY A 46 0.84 -8.61 -4.52
CA GLY A 46 -0.29 -9.53 -4.64
C GLY A 46 0.01 -10.67 -5.62
N TYR A 47 -0.85 -11.68 -5.63
CA TYR A 47 -0.66 -12.91 -6.40
C TYR A 47 -0.44 -12.66 -7.91
N LYS A 48 -1.13 -11.67 -8.48
CA LYS A 48 -1.02 -11.24 -9.89
C LYS A 48 -0.41 -9.83 -10.01
N CYS A 49 0.28 -9.35 -8.97
CA CYS A 49 0.76 -7.96 -8.89
C CYS A 49 -0.37 -6.94 -9.11
N GLN A 50 -1.58 -7.28 -8.65
CA GLN A 50 -2.78 -6.50 -8.91
C GLN A 50 -2.96 -5.31 -7.95
N TYR A 51 -2.17 -5.24 -6.88
CA TYR A 51 -2.29 -4.21 -5.87
C TYR A 51 -1.11 -3.24 -5.96
N GLN A 52 -1.41 -1.95 -6.06
CA GLN A 52 -0.38 -0.92 -6.08
C GLN A 52 -0.07 -0.43 -4.67
N ASP A 53 1.17 -0.59 -4.23
CA ASP A 53 1.65 0.02 -3.00
C ASP A 53 1.80 1.54 -3.17
N LEU A 54 0.79 2.30 -2.74
CA LEU A 54 0.82 3.76 -2.85
C LEU A 54 1.92 4.41 -1.99
N SER A 55 2.55 3.69 -1.05
CA SER A 55 3.68 4.24 -0.30
C SER A 55 4.85 4.55 -1.24
N SER A 56 4.99 3.77 -2.32
CA SER A 56 5.98 4.03 -3.37
C SER A 56 5.77 5.36 -4.13
N LEU A 57 4.58 5.95 -4.02
CA LEU A 57 4.23 7.25 -4.60
C LEU A 57 4.24 8.38 -3.55
N ALA A 58 4.53 8.06 -2.29
CA ALA A 58 4.55 9.03 -1.22
C ALA A 58 5.82 9.86 -1.29
N ASP A 59 5.66 11.18 -1.35
CA ASP A 59 6.68 12.13 -0.95
C ASP A 59 6.71 12.21 0.58
N THR A 60 7.81 11.75 1.13
CA THR A 60 8.07 11.80 2.56
C THR A 60 9.51 12.23 2.79
N SER A 61 9.71 13.04 3.83
CA SER A 61 11.04 13.38 4.32
C SER A 61 11.83 12.15 4.81
N ARG A 62 11.19 10.98 4.89
CA ARG A 62 11.77 9.71 5.36
C ARG A 62 11.52 8.58 4.36
N PRO A 63 12.30 8.49 3.26
CA PRO A 63 12.11 7.47 2.23
C PRO A 63 12.16 6.02 2.75
N SER A 64 12.88 5.77 3.85
CA SER A 64 12.97 4.46 4.50
C SER A 64 11.65 3.95 5.07
N LEU A 65 10.62 4.79 5.19
CA LEU A 65 9.30 4.36 5.67
C LEU A 65 8.46 3.69 4.59
N VAL A 66 8.87 3.86 3.33
CA VAL A 66 8.09 3.51 2.14
C VAL A 66 8.92 2.81 1.06
N ASP A 67 10.15 2.39 1.38
CA ASP A 67 11.12 1.82 0.44
C ASP A 67 10.85 0.37 0.05
N GLY A 68 9.93 -0.31 0.75
CA GLY A 68 9.59 -1.71 0.51
C GLY A 68 10.49 -2.72 1.23
N ASP A 69 11.48 -2.29 2.02
CA ASP A 69 12.34 -3.16 2.84
C ASP A 69 11.84 -3.20 4.30
N ASP A 70 11.42 -4.35 4.81
CA ASP A 70 10.86 -4.46 6.16
C ASP A 70 11.93 -4.30 7.27
N THR A 71 13.21 -4.27 6.90
CA THR A 71 14.34 -4.08 7.84
C THR A 71 14.71 -2.61 8.05
N THR A 72 14.29 -1.73 7.15
CA THR A 72 14.48 -0.28 7.23
C THR A 72 13.29 0.33 7.96
N CYS A 73 13.55 1.16 8.97
CA CYS A 73 12.50 1.75 9.80
C CYS A 73 12.87 3.17 10.24
N ASN A 74 11.89 3.90 10.76
CA ASN A 74 12.11 5.24 11.31
C ASN A 74 13.15 5.23 12.45
N GLU A 75 14.38 5.71 12.24
CA GLU A 75 15.37 5.80 13.32
C GLU A 75 15.16 6.99 14.27
N ASP A 76 14.22 7.88 13.95
CA ASP A 76 13.89 9.01 14.82
C ASP A 76 13.03 8.56 16.01
N VAL A 77 13.72 8.26 17.11
CA VAL A 77 13.18 7.84 18.40
C VAL A 77 12.39 8.94 19.11
N TYR A 78 12.44 10.19 18.63
CA TYR A 78 11.76 11.32 19.25
C TYR A 78 10.41 11.62 18.60
N SER A 79 10.20 11.23 17.34
CA SER A 79 8.95 11.50 16.65
C SER A 79 7.84 10.51 17.01
N SER A 80 6.76 11.03 17.58
CA SER A 80 5.50 10.28 17.80
C SER A 80 4.56 10.30 16.59
N SER A 81 5.00 10.87 15.47
CA SER A 81 4.18 11.07 14.28
C SER A 81 4.95 10.84 12.99
N VAL A 82 4.28 10.24 12.00
CA VAL A 82 4.75 10.11 10.63
C VAL A 82 3.70 10.69 9.71
N SER A 83 4.15 11.49 8.75
CA SER A 83 3.30 12.07 7.71
C SER A 83 3.78 11.60 6.34
N LEU A 84 2.83 11.14 5.52
CA LEU A 84 3.05 10.75 4.14
C LEU A 84 2.19 11.64 3.25
N ASN A 85 2.82 12.34 2.30
CA ASN A 85 2.11 13.12 1.29
C ASN A 85 2.15 12.33 -0.02
N LEU A 86 0.99 12.06 -0.61
CA LEU A 86 0.86 11.36 -1.87
C LEU A 86 0.87 12.39 -3.01
N ASN A 87 1.60 12.10 -4.08
CA ASN A 87 1.65 12.99 -5.25
C ASN A 87 0.29 13.12 -5.94
N THR A 88 -0.58 12.13 -5.77
CA THR A 88 -1.92 12.05 -6.38
C THR A 88 -2.92 11.53 -5.37
N SER A 89 -4.20 11.91 -5.50
CA SER A 89 -5.26 11.45 -4.61
C SER A 89 -5.75 10.04 -4.95
N PHE A 90 -5.88 9.17 -3.95
CA PHE A 90 -6.30 7.77 -4.11
C PHE A 90 -7.41 7.34 -3.17
N LEU A 91 -8.23 6.39 -3.59
CA LEU A 91 -9.16 5.72 -2.68
C LEU A 91 -8.39 4.81 -1.72
N PHE A 92 -8.55 5.06 -0.42
CA PHE A 92 -7.96 4.24 0.63
C PHE A 92 -8.84 3.02 0.91
N THR A 93 -8.20 1.88 1.16
CA THR A 93 -8.89 0.64 1.55
C THR A 93 -8.36 0.11 2.89
N TRP A 94 -7.05 -0.14 2.96
CA TRP A 94 -6.34 -0.54 4.19
C TRP A 94 -4.86 -0.18 4.09
N MET A 95 -4.15 -0.30 5.21
CA MET A 95 -2.70 -0.10 5.30
C MET A 95 -2.04 -1.13 6.22
N ARG A 96 -0.79 -1.50 5.94
CA ARG A 96 0.05 -2.30 6.85
C ARG A 96 1.04 -1.40 7.60
N LEU A 97 1.15 -1.61 8.90
CA LEU A 97 2.22 -1.06 9.73
C LEU A 97 3.12 -2.20 10.18
N VAL A 98 4.43 -2.03 9.97
CA VAL A 98 5.46 -2.97 10.45
C VAL A 98 6.31 -2.25 11.48
N PHE A 99 6.55 -2.89 12.62
CA PHE A 99 7.32 -2.33 13.74
C PHE A 99 8.58 -3.16 13.98
N LYS A 100 9.69 -2.49 14.32
CA LYS A 100 10.94 -3.20 14.64
C LYS A 100 10.90 -3.87 16.03
N LEU A 101 10.22 -3.24 16.99
CA LEU A 101 10.18 -3.68 18.37
C LEU A 101 8.76 -4.08 18.78
N LYS A 102 8.69 -5.14 19.58
CA LYS A 102 7.47 -5.62 20.22
C LYS A 102 7.04 -4.63 21.30
N ASP A 103 6.08 -3.76 20.98
CA ASP A 103 5.47 -2.84 21.95
C ASP A 103 4.06 -3.34 22.33
N PRO A 104 3.80 -3.66 23.62
CA PRO A 104 2.53 -4.21 24.08
C PRO A 104 1.34 -3.23 24.08
N VAL A 105 1.51 -1.95 23.74
CA VAL A 105 0.41 -0.96 23.76
C VAL A 105 0.33 -0.17 22.45
N LEU A 106 -0.24 -0.81 21.42
CA LEU A 106 -0.42 -0.24 20.09
C LEU A 106 -1.60 0.74 20.04
N ASN A 107 -1.43 1.93 20.62
CA ASN A 107 -2.34 3.06 20.43
C ASN A 107 -1.88 3.86 19.20
N VAL A 108 -2.28 3.40 18.01
CA VAL A 108 -2.03 4.11 16.76
C VAL A 108 -3.30 4.81 16.29
N THR A 109 -3.21 6.12 16.10
CA THR A 109 -4.25 6.93 15.48
C THR A 109 -3.84 7.24 14.05
N VAL A 110 -4.76 7.02 13.10
CA VAL A 110 -4.56 7.34 11.69
C VAL A 110 -5.56 8.40 11.28
N VAL A 111 -5.03 9.49 10.72
CA VAL A 111 -5.79 10.62 10.22
C VAL A 111 -5.50 10.79 8.73
N PHE A 112 -6.54 10.96 7.93
CA PHE A 112 -6.46 11.15 6.50
C PHE A 112 -6.85 12.57 6.11
N GLN A 113 -6.22 13.08 5.07
CA GLN A 113 -6.45 14.44 4.56
C GLN A 113 -6.47 14.42 3.02
N GLU A 114 -7.40 15.16 2.43
CA GLU A 114 -7.38 15.52 0.99
C GLU A 114 -7.68 17.01 0.82
N LYS A 115 -8.86 17.45 1.25
CA LYS A 115 -9.24 18.87 1.39
C LYS A 115 -9.64 19.21 2.82
N GLU A 116 -10.32 18.26 3.46
CA GLU A 116 -10.68 18.29 4.87
C GLU A 116 -9.97 17.14 5.60
N THR A 117 -9.83 17.29 6.92
CA THR A 117 -9.27 16.26 7.79
C THR A 117 -10.37 15.29 8.20
N GLN A 118 -10.16 14.00 7.95
CA GLN A 118 -11.08 12.95 8.33
C GLN A 118 -10.35 11.84 9.11
N GLN A 119 -11.00 11.36 10.17
CA GLN A 119 -10.51 10.21 10.92
C GLN A 119 -10.91 8.91 10.24
N CYS A 120 -10.11 7.85 10.44
CA CYS A 120 -10.42 6.50 10.02
C CYS A 120 -11.79 6.05 10.58
N HIS A 121 -12.86 6.14 9.79
CA HIS A 121 -14.17 5.72 10.22
C HIS A 121 -14.25 4.20 10.29
N SER A 122 -14.84 3.67 11.38
CA SER A 122 -14.92 2.23 11.64
C SER A 122 -13.57 1.52 11.54
N GLN A 123 -12.54 2.10 12.19
CA GLN A 123 -11.20 1.54 12.22
C GLN A 123 -11.22 0.09 12.74
N ARG A 124 -10.67 -0.82 11.94
CA ARG A 124 -10.41 -2.21 12.37
C ARG A 124 -8.91 -2.45 12.30
N ILE A 125 -8.32 -2.81 13.43
CA ILE A 125 -6.91 -3.16 13.53
C ILE A 125 -6.82 -4.68 13.65
N LEU A 126 -6.11 -5.32 12.73
CA LEU A 126 -5.81 -6.74 12.76
C LEU A 126 -4.33 -6.93 13.04
N GLN A 127 -4.00 -7.69 14.06
CA GLN A 127 -2.62 -8.08 14.33
C GLN A 127 -2.30 -9.34 13.52
N VAL A 128 -1.49 -9.17 12.47
CA VAL A 128 -1.10 -10.25 11.55
C VAL A 128 0.09 -11.04 12.09
N SER A 129 0.98 -10.37 12.82
CA SER A 129 2.14 -10.96 13.48
C SER A 129 2.47 -10.19 14.76
N GLU A 130 3.50 -10.61 15.51
CA GLU A 130 3.96 -9.86 16.68
C GLU A 130 4.38 -8.42 16.36
N ASN A 131 4.77 -8.15 15.10
CA ASN A 131 5.35 -6.89 14.65
C ASN A 131 4.58 -6.25 13.48
N THR A 132 3.41 -6.79 13.12
CA THR A 132 2.65 -6.37 11.93
C THR A 132 1.19 -6.14 12.25
N LEU A 133 0.71 -4.95 11.90
CA LEU A 133 -0.70 -4.57 11.99
C LEU A 133 -1.26 -4.21 10.63
N ASP A 134 -2.47 -4.67 10.35
CA ASP A 134 -3.28 -4.17 9.25
C ASP A 134 -4.38 -3.28 9.79
N ILE A 135 -4.47 -2.06 9.27
CA ILE A 135 -5.49 -1.08 9.63
C ILE A 135 -6.43 -0.93 8.45
N TYR A 136 -7.69 -1.28 8.66
CA TYR A 136 -8.78 -1.11 7.71
C TYR A 136 -9.63 0.08 8.13
N CYS A 137 -10.01 0.91 7.15
CA CYS A 137 -10.92 2.03 7.35
C CYS A 137 -12.05 1.92 6.34
N THR A 138 -13.29 2.15 6.78
CA THR A 138 -14.42 2.22 5.85
C THR A 138 -14.59 3.68 5.44
N MET A 139 -13.95 4.05 4.33
CA MET A 139 -13.99 5.42 3.80
C MET A 139 -14.29 5.39 2.31
N ASN A 140 -15.15 6.30 1.86
CA ASN A 140 -15.52 6.45 0.44
C ASN A 140 -14.91 7.71 -0.17
N MET A 141 -13.78 8.19 0.36
CA MET A 141 -13.10 9.40 -0.09
C MET A 141 -11.70 9.10 -0.60
N LYS A 142 -11.21 10.01 -1.45
CA LYS A 142 -9.81 9.99 -1.84
C LYS A 142 -8.98 10.65 -0.75
N ILE A 143 -7.72 10.24 -0.64
CA ILE A 143 -6.75 10.75 0.31
C ILE A 143 -5.52 11.24 -0.43
N GLN A 144 -4.91 12.31 0.06
CA GLN A 144 -3.65 12.85 -0.44
C GLN A 144 -2.59 12.93 0.66
N GLN A 145 -2.98 12.93 1.93
CA GLN A 145 -2.05 12.93 3.04
C GLN A 145 -2.53 11.95 4.13
N ILE A 146 -1.57 11.27 4.75
CA ILE A 146 -1.79 10.32 5.83
C ILE A 146 -0.90 10.72 6.99
N ASN A 147 -1.51 10.95 8.15
CA ASN A 147 -0.82 11.27 9.39
C ASN A 147 -1.06 10.14 10.38
N ILE A 148 0.02 9.49 10.79
CA ILE A 148 0.01 8.37 11.72
C ILE A 148 0.64 8.88 13.01
N THR A 149 -0.09 8.79 14.12
CA THR A 149 0.41 9.21 15.43
C THR A 149 0.28 8.08 16.44
N GLY A 150 1.23 8.00 17.36
CA GLY A 150 1.22 6.98 18.40
C GLY A 150 2.53 6.93 19.17
N HIS A 151 2.48 6.42 20.39
CA HIS A 151 3.68 6.20 21.19
C HIS A 151 4.65 5.25 20.50
N SER A 152 4.10 4.19 19.88
CA SER A 152 4.87 3.16 19.21
C SER A 152 5.47 3.60 17.86
N ILE A 153 5.10 4.77 17.35
CA ILE A 153 5.69 5.36 16.13
C ILE A 153 7.16 5.75 16.33
N LYS A 154 7.53 6.06 17.58
CA LYS A 154 8.91 6.27 18.01
C LYS A 154 9.76 5.00 17.89
N TYR A 155 9.12 3.83 17.94
CA TYR A 155 9.79 2.53 17.90
C TYR A 155 9.83 1.94 16.50
N HIS A 156 10.22 2.77 15.52
CA HIS A 156 10.65 2.30 14.21
C HIS A 156 9.49 1.65 13.41
N THR A 157 8.48 2.45 13.06
CA THR A 157 7.36 2.04 12.19
C THR A 157 7.71 2.21 10.71
N LYS A 158 7.42 1.20 9.89
CA LYS A 158 7.30 1.29 8.44
C LYS A 158 5.83 1.28 8.06
N THR A 159 5.45 2.08 7.06
CA THR A 159 4.09 2.08 6.50
C THR A 159 4.16 1.43 5.13
N VAL A 160 3.51 0.29 4.96
CA VAL A 160 3.58 -0.50 3.72
C VAL A 160 2.18 -0.75 3.21
N SER A 161 1.99 -0.61 1.90
CA SER A 161 0.85 -1.10 1.15
C SER A 161 -0.48 -0.43 1.45
N PHE A 162 -0.84 0.48 0.57
CA PHE A 162 -2.22 0.89 0.34
C PHE A 162 -2.78 0.04 -0.80
N LEU A 163 -4.07 -0.28 -0.81
CA LEU A 163 -4.65 -1.11 -1.87
C LEU A 163 -5.57 -0.28 -2.77
N HIS A 164 -5.23 -0.24 -4.05
CA HIS A 164 -6.14 0.07 -5.16
C HIS A 164 -6.35 -1.21 -5.96
N SER A 165 -7.59 -1.50 -6.34
CA SER A 165 -7.99 -2.62 -7.20
C SER A 165 -8.46 -2.11 -8.54
#